data_AF-A0A534WIA2-F1
#
_entry.id   AF-A0A534WIA2-F1
#
_cell.length_a   1.000
_cell.length_b   1.000
_cell.length_c   1.000
_cell.angle_alpha   90.00
_cell.angle_beta   90.00
_cell.angle_gamma   90.00
#
_symmetry.space_group_name_H-M   'P 1'
#
loop_
_entity.id
_entity.type
_entity.pdbx_description
1 polymer ?
#
loop_
_entity_poly.entity_id
_entity_poly.type
_entity_poly.pdbx_seq_one_letter_code
_entity_poly.pdbx_strand_id
1 'polypeptide(L)'
;MLGSAPNMEKTTRKLILGLVFLFPGLPVAAQQTDPDVIWKGDFESGASSLTGHCSPGDDQWCVMQATRPQQIQVVPDPVAQGKYAVRFEVKYGDLFSYYSDSRSMLSGPPALWEDEGNERWYRWQALWPQDWVGSYPKWDELWNPSARSWGGSLVVWHHDANGGVERGSAPLYIGAEDTDIWLCLVDQATSECREKISLAPLQRSHWHDFIMHAKWSSQPRVGYLEIWIDGVNVLPKHVAQNMYPGMRNYLTVGLYRNSHIGDPNLLYPNGQRVYGTTGAPGVAYLDGFISGKTQQSVLNERPWGTPAPDAGGDGGTGSPSQAGPDADGGTGPQAGVAAMGYQLPGGGCTSGGAHLAWLALPLLAIAFTRRLRGRRATLERDSAAGNG
;
A
#
# COMPACT_ATOMS: atom_id res chain seq x y z
N MET A 1 66.27 -1.16 -73.50
CA MET A 1 65.52 -2.12 -74.33
C MET A 1 65.66 -3.49 -73.69
N LEU A 2 64.53 -4.20 -73.53
CA LEU A 2 64.38 -5.65 -73.34
C LEU A 2 65.07 -6.22 -72.08
N GLY A 3 64.42 -6.83 -71.11
CA GLY A 3 63.22 -7.65 -71.17
C GLY A 3 63.55 -9.00 -70.52
N SER A 4 62.76 -9.35 -69.50
CA SER A 4 62.44 -10.72 -69.06
C SER A 4 63.36 -11.44 -68.06
N ALA A 5 62.74 -11.67 -66.88
CA ALA A 5 63.02 -12.61 -65.79
C ALA A 5 62.83 -14.09 -66.24
N PRO A 6 62.82 -15.17 -65.39
CA PRO A 6 62.77 -15.22 -63.91
C PRO A 6 63.56 -16.39 -63.23
N ASN A 7 63.63 -16.44 -61.88
CA ASN A 7 63.07 -17.56 -61.10
C ASN A 7 63.08 -17.33 -59.58
N MET A 8 62.08 -17.96 -58.95
CA MET A 8 61.65 -17.92 -57.53
C MET A 8 62.61 -18.60 -56.54
N GLU A 9 62.60 -18.15 -55.28
CA GLU A 9 62.46 -19.09 -54.16
C GLU A 9 61.70 -18.50 -52.95
N LYS A 10 61.04 -19.43 -52.25
CA LYS A 10 59.90 -19.30 -51.33
C LYS A 10 60.28 -18.81 -49.94
N THR A 11 59.39 -18.07 -49.28
CA THR A 11 59.13 -18.31 -47.84
C THR A 11 57.69 -17.97 -47.46
N THR A 12 56.99 -18.99 -47.00
CA THR A 12 55.61 -19.00 -46.50
C THR A 12 55.51 -18.24 -45.18
N ARG A 13 54.69 -17.18 -45.11
CA ARG A 13 54.14 -16.64 -43.86
C ARG A 13 52.63 -16.82 -43.85
N LYS A 14 52.13 -17.54 -42.85
CA LYS A 14 50.71 -17.71 -42.55
C LYS A 14 50.09 -16.35 -42.23
N LEU A 15 49.11 -15.92 -43.01
CA LEU A 15 48.25 -14.79 -42.69
C LEU A 15 47.11 -15.29 -41.79
N ILE A 16 47.02 -14.79 -40.56
CA ILE A 16 45.80 -14.91 -39.74
C ILE A 16 44.91 -13.74 -40.18
N LEU A 17 43.81 -14.06 -40.87
CA LEU A 17 42.77 -13.12 -41.23
C LEU A 17 41.96 -12.78 -39.97
N GLY A 18 42.21 -11.61 -39.37
CA GLY A 18 41.33 -11.07 -38.33
C GLY A 18 40.07 -10.51 -38.98
N LEU A 19 38.97 -11.24 -38.93
CA LEU A 19 37.64 -10.69 -39.23
C LEU A 19 37.24 -9.76 -38.08
N VAL A 20 37.38 -8.45 -38.29
CA VAL A 20 36.74 -7.44 -37.45
C VAL A 20 35.28 -7.38 -37.88
N PHE A 21 34.40 -8.02 -37.11
CA PHE A 21 32.97 -7.78 -37.22
C PHE A 21 32.67 -6.39 -36.62
N LEU A 22 32.58 -5.39 -37.49
CA LEU A 22 31.91 -4.12 -37.19
C LEU A 22 30.41 -4.41 -37.10
N PHE A 23 29.93 -4.75 -35.90
CA PHE A 23 28.50 -4.64 -35.62
C PHE A 23 28.19 -3.14 -35.52
N PRO A 24 27.31 -2.58 -36.38
CA PRO A 24 26.75 -1.27 -36.11
C PRO A 24 25.95 -1.42 -34.81
N GLY A 25 26.46 -0.80 -33.73
CA GLY A 25 25.71 -0.68 -32.49
C GLY A 25 24.40 0.03 -32.80
N LEU A 26 23.30 -0.71 -32.81
CA LEU A 26 21.97 -0.10 -32.71
C LEU A 26 22.02 0.75 -31.44
N PRO A 27 21.65 2.05 -31.50
CA PRO A 27 21.53 2.82 -30.29
C PRO A 27 20.55 2.07 -29.40
N VAL A 28 21.01 1.70 -28.20
CA VAL A 28 20.11 1.36 -27.10
C VAL A 28 19.20 2.56 -26.99
N ALA A 29 17.96 2.42 -27.45
CA ALA A 29 16.97 3.46 -27.26
C ALA A 29 16.89 3.67 -25.75
N ALA A 30 17.44 4.78 -25.26
CA ALA A 30 17.16 5.22 -23.91
C ALA A 30 15.64 5.27 -23.83
N GLN A 31 15.06 4.37 -23.03
CA GLN A 31 13.63 4.30 -22.82
C GLN A 31 13.25 5.67 -22.27
N GLN A 32 12.69 6.52 -23.14
CA GLN A 32 12.34 7.88 -22.78
C GLN A 32 11.25 7.76 -21.73
N THR A 33 11.60 8.05 -20.48
CA THR A 33 10.66 8.10 -19.37
C THR A 33 9.54 9.05 -19.77
N ASP A 34 8.32 8.52 -19.87
CA ASP A 34 7.15 9.31 -20.22
C ASP A 34 7.06 10.50 -19.23
N PRO A 35 7.08 11.76 -19.71
CA PRO A 35 7.11 12.94 -18.84
C PRO A 35 5.82 13.13 -18.01
N ASP A 36 4.79 12.34 -18.32
CA ASP A 36 3.55 12.26 -17.57
C ASP A 36 3.54 11.12 -16.54
N VAL A 37 4.60 10.31 -16.43
CA VAL A 37 4.86 9.48 -15.25
C VAL A 37 5.48 10.36 -14.17
N ILE A 38 4.93 10.25 -12.96
CA ILE A 38 5.34 11.05 -11.80
C ILE A 38 6.27 10.25 -10.89
N TRP A 39 5.99 8.96 -10.73
CA TRP A 39 6.69 8.08 -9.81
C TRP A 39 6.39 6.61 -10.07
N LYS A 40 7.38 5.75 -9.78
CA LYS A 40 7.26 4.30 -9.80
C LYS A 40 7.68 3.67 -8.48
N GLY A 41 6.92 2.70 -8.01
CA GLY A 41 7.23 1.80 -6.89
C GLY A 41 7.09 0.36 -7.35
N ASP A 42 7.97 -0.05 -8.27
CA ASP A 42 7.93 -1.33 -8.99
C ASP A 42 8.84 -2.42 -8.40
N PHE A 43 9.63 -2.12 -7.36
CA PHE A 43 10.53 -3.07 -6.69
C PHE A 43 11.70 -3.61 -7.53
N GLU A 44 11.94 -3.07 -8.73
CA GLU A 44 12.98 -3.59 -9.64
C GLU A 44 14.41 -3.38 -9.13
N SER A 45 14.59 -2.54 -8.11
CA SER A 45 15.86 -2.38 -7.40
C SER A 45 16.07 -3.41 -6.27
N GLY A 46 15.17 -4.39 -6.12
CA GLY A 46 15.25 -5.39 -5.06
C GLY A 46 14.98 -4.79 -3.68
N ALA A 47 15.62 -5.33 -2.64
CA ALA A 47 15.39 -4.89 -1.25
C ALA A 47 15.64 -3.40 -0.99
N SER A 48 16.48 -2.72 -1.80
CA SER A 48 16.71 -1.28 -1.66
C SER A 48 15.52 -0.43 -2.07
N SER A 49 14.50 -0.99 -2.72
CA SER A 49 13.24 -0.30 -3.04
C SER A 49 12.40 0.02 -1.81
N LEU A 50 12.61 -0.64 -0.67
CA LEU A 50 11.64 -0.64 0.42
C LEU A 50 11.63 0.62 1.30
N THR A 51 12.71 1.41 1.33
CA THR A 51 12.79 2.61 2.19
C THR A 51 13.93 3.54 1.74
N GLY A 52 13.87 4.80 2.15
CA GLY A 52 14.93 5.80 1.95
C GLY A 52 14.72 6.72 0.74
N HIS A 53 13.74 6.43 -0.10
CA HIS A 53 13.42 7.19 -1.32
C HIS A 53 12.38 8.27 -1.02
N CYS A 54 12.80 9.31 -0.32
CA CYS A 54 11.91 10.34 0.23
C CYS A 54 12.01 11.69 -0.48
N SER A 55 12.96 11.85 -1.41
CA SER A 55 13.22 13.12 -2.09
C SER A 55 12.34 13.28 -3.33
N PRO A 56 12.01 14.51 -3.74
CA PRO A 56 11.35 14.75 -5.02
C PRO A 56 12.15 14.15 -6.19
N GLY A 57 11.48 13.33 -6.99
CA GLY A 57 12.09 12.63 -8.13
C GLY A 57 12.70 11.26 -7.80
N ASP A 58 12.72 10.85 -6.53
CA ASP A 58 13.06 9.48 -6.17
C ASP A 58 11.90 8.54 -6.56
N ASP A 59 12.20 7.52 -7.35
CA ASP A 59 11.34 6.34 -7.46
C ASP A 59 11.54 5.44 -6.24
N GLN A 60 10.59 4.54 -5.97
CA GLN A 60 10.54 3.61 -4.84
C GLN A 60 10.09 4.23 -3.51
N TRP A 61 10.06 3.41 -2.46
CA TRP A 61 9.33 3.70 -1.22
C TRP A 61 10.17 4.49 -0.22
N CYS A 62 9.53 5.44 0.47
CA CYS A 62 10.17 6.31 1.44
C CYS A 62 10.23 5.64 2.82
N VAL A 63 9.07 5.24 3.35
CA VAL A 63 8.92 4.73 4.72
C VAL A 63 8.49 3.27 4.72
N MET A 64 9.12 2.47 5.57
CA MET A 64 8.71 1.10 5.90
C MET A 64 8.17 1.04 7.34
N GLN A 65 6.98 0.47 7.50
CA GLN A 65 6.35 0.17 8.78
C GLN A 65 6.27 -1.35 8.97
N ALA A 66 7.23 -1.91 9.70
CA ALA A 66 7.28 -3.33 10.05
C ALA A 66 7.83 -3.50 11.48
N THR A 67 7.34 -4.52 12.18
CA THR A 67 7.78 -4.93 13.52
C THR A 67 8.78 -6.08 13.45
N ARG A 68 8.68 -6.94 12.43
CA ARG A 68 9.61 -8.05 12.17
C ARG A 68 10.20 -7.94 10.77
N PRO A 69 11.49 -8.28 10.56
CA PRO A 69 12.11 -8.20 9.23
C PRO A 69 11.42 -9.03 8.14
N GLN A 70 10.73 -10.11 8.51
CA GLN A 70 10.09 -11.03 7.56
C GLN A 70 8.72 -10.53 7.06
N GLN A 71 8.20 -9.42 7.58
CA GLN A 71 6.87 -8.93 7.22
C GLN A 71 6.81 -8.29 5.84
N ILE A 72 7.92 -7.72 5.36
CA ILE A 72 7.98 -7.06 4.06
C ILE A 72 9.22 -7.57 3.35
N GLN A 73 9.02 -8.31 2.27
CA GLN A 73 10.10 -8.96 1.55
C GLN A 73 9.94 -8.70 0.06
N VAL A 74 11.01 -8.23 -0.58
CA VAL A 74 11.07 -8.24 -2.04
C VAL A 74 11.40 -9.66 -2.49
N VAL A 75 10.56 -10.23 -3.35
CA VAL A 75 10.60 -11.63 -3.76
C VAL A 75 10.70 -11.73 -5.28
N PRO A 76 11.43 -12.73 -5.81
CA PRO A 76 11.51 -12.98 -7.26
C PRO A 76 10.36 -13.86 -7.79
N ASP A 77 9.50 -14.36 -6.92
CA ASP A 77 8.31 -15.15 -7.27
C ASP A 77 7.29 -15.08 -6.10
N PRO A 78 5.97 -14.92 -6.39
CA PRO A 78 5.39 -14.56 -7.68
C PRO A 78 5.72 -13.12 -8.07
N VAL A 79 5.72 -12.82 -9.37
CA VAL A 79 6.01 -11.49 -9.92
C VAL A 79 4.99 -11.14 -11.00
N ALA A 80 4.51 -9.89 -11.02
CA ALA A 80 3.57 -9.42 -12.03
C ALA A 80 4.29 -8.80 -13.23
N GLN A 81 5.44 -8.17 -13.02
CA GLN A 81 6.29 -7.58 -14.05
C GLN A 81 7.76 -7.58 -13.64
N GLY A 82 8.67 -7.48 -14.60
CA GLY A 82 10.09 -7.34 -14.30
C GLY A 82 10.65 -8.56 -13.53
N LYS A 83 11.36 -8.30 -12.44
CA LYS A 83 12.10 -9.30 -11.66
C LYS A 83 11.57 -9.50 -10.26
N TYR A 84 10.87 -8.50 -9.71
CA TYR A 84 10.57 -8.49 -8.29
C TYR A 84 9.16 -8.00 -8.01
N ALA A 85 8.54 -8.59 -6.99
CA ALA A 85 7.35 -8.06 -6.34
C ALA A 85 7.62 -7.92 -4.85
N VAL A 86 6.73 -7.26 -4.12
CA VAL A 86 6.76 -7.24 -2.66
C VAL A 86 5.74 -8.20 -2.08
N ARG A 87 6.18 -9.01 -1.11
CA ARG A 87 5.35 -9.83 -0.22
C ARG A 87 5.13 -9.08 1.09
N PHE A 88 3.88 -8.92 1.47
CA PHE A 88 3.47 -8.44 2.78
C PHE A 88 2.97 -9.60 3.64
N GLU A 89 3.33 -9.60 4.92
CA GLU A 89 2.82 -10.51 5.93
C GLU A 89 2.47 -9.78 7.23
N VAL A 90 1.29 -10.08 7.76
CA VAL A 90 0.87 -9.67 9.09
C VAL A 90 0.44 -10.89 9.89
N LYS A 91 0.93 -10.99 11.12
CA LYS A 91 0.53 -11.96 12.13
C LYS A 91 -0.06 -11.24 13.34
N TYR A 92 -0.75 -12.00 14.18
CA TYR A 92 -1.17 -11.50 15.49
C TYR A 92 0.04 -10.99 16.27
N GLY A 93 -0.11 -9.83 16.91
CA GLY A 93 0.96 -9.20 17.69
C GLY A 93 1.93 -8.35 16.87
N ASP A 94 1.79 -8.28 15.54
CA ASP A 94 2.56 -7.35 14.68
C ASP A 94 2.05 -5.90 14.81
N LEU A 95 1.96 -5.42 16.05
CA LEU A 95 1.59 -4.06 16.39
C LEU A 95 2.77 -3.14 16.10
N PHE A 96 2.59 -2.22 15.17
CA PHE A 96 3.62 -1.24 14.86
C PHE A 96 3.49 -0.05 15.80
N SER A 97 4.51 0.20 16.64
CA SER A 97 4.57 1.39 17.49
C SER A 97 3.31 1.57 18.37
N TYR A 98 2.71 2.76 18.37
CA TYR A 98 1.52 3.14 19.12
C TYR A 98 0.20 2.94 18.36
N TYR A 99 0.22 2.25 17.22
CA TYR A 99 -0.99 1.94 16.46
C TYR A 99 -1.76 0.79 17.12
N SER A 100 -3.09 0.78 16.94
CA SER A 100 -3.98 -0.22 17.54
C SER A 100 -4.20 -1.45 16.66
N ASP A 101 -3.64 -1.44 15.45
CA ASP A 101 -3.78 -2.47 14.43
C ASP A 101 -2.46 -3.18 14.13
N SER A 102 -2.59 -4.38 13.56
CA SER A 102 -1.43 -5.13 13.08
C SER A 102 -1.16 -4.78 11.62
N ARG A 103 0.11 -4.48 11.30
CA ARG A 103 0.45 -3.94 9.98
C ARG A 103 1.84 -4.30 9.48
N SER A 104 1.96 -4.26 8.15
CA SER A 104 3.19 -4.28 7.37
C SER A 104 2.97 -3.38 6.16
N MET A 105 3.46 -2.13 6.21
CA MET A 105 3.13 -1.12 5.19
C MET A 105 4.36 -0.38 4.67
N LEU A 106 4.25 0.09 3.43
CA LEU A 106 5.15 1.04 2.80
C LEU A 106 4.41 2.35 2.52
N SER A 107 5.13 3.47 2.51
CA SER A 107 4.57 4.77 2.12
C SER A 107 5.44 5.43 1.05
N GLY A 108 4.78 6.02 0.05
CA GLY A 108 5.47 6.77 -1.00
C GLY A 108 6.10 8.07 -0.47
N PRO A 109 6.96 8.73 -1.26
CA PRO A 109 7.57 10.00 -0.87
C PRO A 109 6.52 11.12 -0.69
N PRO A 110 6.81 12.14 0.13
CA PRO A 110 5.97 13.34 0.27
C PRO A 110 5.60 14.06 -1.02
N ALA A 111 6.41 13.89 -2.09
CA ALA A 111 6.12 14.42 -3.41
C ALA A 111 4.85 13.83 -4.07
N LEU A 112 4.34 12.70 -3.56
CA LEU A 112 3.10 12.07 -4.01
C LEU A 112 1.87 12.42 -3.17
N TRP A 113 2.01 13.33 -2.22
CA TRP A 113 0.86 13.72 -1.42
C TRP A 113 -0.11 14.52 -2.29
N GLU A 114 -1.39 14.20 -2.13
CA GLU A 114 -2.48 14.71 -2.93
C GLU A 114 -3.17 15.84 -2.18
N ASP A 115 -3.16 17.01 -2.80
CA ASP A 115 -3.89 18.19 -2.36
C ASP A 115 -5.33 18.17 -2.88
N GLU A 116 -6.18 18.98 -2.25
CA GLU A 116 -7.54 19.26 -2.71
C GLU A 116 -7.50 19.70 -4.19
N GLY A 117 -8.28 19.01 -5.03
CA GLY A 117 -8.42 19.28 -6.46
C GLY A 117 -7.42 18.54 -7.35
N ASN A 118 -6.39 17.89 -6.80
CA ASN A 118 -5.46 17.08 -7.57
C ASN A 118 -6.19 15.99 -8.36
N GLU A 119 -5.67 15.71 -9.55
CA GLU A 119 -6.20 14.69 -10.44
C GLU A 119 -5.05 13.78 -10.86
N ARG A 120 -5.20 12.48 -10.63
CA ARG A 120 -4.12 11.51 -10.74
C ARG A 120 -4.59 10.18 -11.31
N TRP A 121 -3.74 9.58 -12.13
CA TRP A 121 -3.86 8.21 -12.59
C TRP A 121 -2.90 7.32 -11.82
N TYR A 122 -3.39 6.17 -11.38
CA TYR A 122 -2.60 5.17 -10.69
C TYR A 122 -2.77 3.82 -11.38
N ARG A 123 -1.73 3.01 -11.29
CA ARG A 123 -1.80 1.59 -11.64
C ARG A 123 -0.97 0.76 -10.69
N TRP A 124 -1.42 -0.44 -10.39
CA TRP A 124 -0.66 -1.43 -9.64
C TRP A 124 -1.19 -2.82 -9.92
N GLN A 125 -0.41 -3.84 -9.58
CA GLN A 125 -0.86 -5.23 -9.55
C GLN A 125 -0.92 -5.74 -8.11
N ALA A 126 -1.96 -6.51 -7.80
CA ALA A 126 -2.09 -7.15 -6.50
C ALA A 126 -2.42 -8.64 -6.66
N LEU A 127 -1.85 -9.47 -5.80
CA LEU A 127 -2.13 -10.90 -5.74
C LEU A 127 -2.45 -11.31 -4.31
N TRP A 128 -3.58 -11.99 -4.15
CA TRP A 128 -3.95 -12.71 -2.94
C TRP A 128 -3.74 -14.21 -3.18
N PRO A 129 -2.95 -14.92 -2.36
CA PRO A 129 -2.61 -16.32 -2.59
C PRO A 129 -3.83 -17.25 -2.43
N GLN A 130 -3.69 -18.50 -2.87
CA GLN A 130 -4.77 -19.49 -2.81
C GLN A 130 -5.37 -19.70 -1.41
N ASP A 131 -4.55 -19.54 -0.38
CA ASP A 131 -4.91 -19.68 1.03
C ASP A 131 -5.33 -18.35 1.68
N TRP A 132 -5.54 -17.29 0.89
CA TRP A 132 -6.02 -16.01 1.41
C TRP A 132 -7.38 -16.16 2.13
N VAL A 133 -7.39 -15.70 3.37
CA VAL A 133 -8.58 -15.51 4.19
C VAL A 133 -8.81 -14.01 4.37
N GLY A 134 -9.88 -13.51 3.77
CA GLY A 134 -10.25 -12.11 3.73
C GLY A 134 -11.39 -11.74 4.69
N SER A 135 -12.01 -12.73 5.36
CA SER A 135 -13.03 -12.51 6.38
C SER A 135 -12.75 -13.32 7.64
N TYR A 136 -12.85 -12.68 8.81
CA TYR A 136 -12.54 -13.29 10.11
C TYR A 136 -13.70 -13.10 11.09
N PRO A 137 -13.93 -14.02 12.05
CA PRO A 137 -14.90 -13.77 13.12
C PRO A 137 -14.57 -12.49 13.88
N LYS A 138 -15.58 -11.66 14.15
CA LYS A 138 -15.38 -10.44 14.93
C LYS A 138 -15.15 -10.83 16.41
N TRP A 139 -14.02 -10.38 16.96
CA TRP A 139 -13.52 -10.85 18.25
C TRP A 139 -14.44 -10.56 19.46
N ASP A 140 -15.22 -9.49 19.39
CA ASP A 140 -16.17 -9.01 20.40
C ASP A 140 -17.60 -9.52 20.18
N GLU A 141 -17.85 -10.26 19.09
CA GLU A 141 -19.17 -10.77 18.71
C GLU A 141 -19.13 -12.25 18.32
N LEU A 142 -18.24 -13.04 18.94
CA LEU A 142 -18.04 -14.47 18.59
C LEU A 142 -19.27 -15.37 18.80
N TRP A 143 -20.31 -14.89 19.48
CA TRP A 143 -21.61 -15.56 19.60
C TRP A 143 -22.45 -15.45 18.32
N ASN A 144 -22.13 -14.48 17.44
CA ASN A 144 -22.80 -14.21 16.18
C ASN A 144 -21.90 -14.63 15.00
N PRO A 145 -22.15 -15.78 14.36
CA PRO A 145 -21.32 -16.25 13.23
C PRO A 145 -21.28 -15.29 12.04
N SER A 146 -22.29 -14.42 11.89
CA SER A 146 -22.39 -13.44 10.81
C SER A 146 -21.60 -12.15 11.10
N ALA A 147 -21.14 -11.92 12.32
CA ALA A 147 -20.30 -10.78 12.65
C ALA A 147 -18.86 -11.05 12.19
N ARG A 148 -18.43 -10.35 11.13
CA ARG A 148 -17.13 -10.53 10.49
C ARG A 148 -16.27 -9.26 10.51
N SER A 149 -14.98 -9.44 10.68
CA SER A 149 -13.93 -8.44 10.45
C SER A 149 -13.23 -8.72 9.12
N TRP A 150 -12.87 -7.67 8.40
CA TRP A 150 -12.13 -7.78 7.14
C TRP A 150 -10.69 -8.22 7.36
N GLY A 151 -10.14 -8.97 6.43
CA GLY A 151 -8.78 -9.53 6.52
C GLY A 151 -7.67 -8.51 6.37
N GLY A 152 -8.00 -7.33 5.86
CA GLY A 152 -7.14 -6.17 5.77
C GLY A 152 -7.30 -5.43 4.45
N SER A 153 -6.80 -4.21 4.41
CA SER A 153 -6.60 -3.46 3.16
C SER A 153 -5.18 -3.71 2.63
N LEU A 154 -4.98 -3.50 1.33
CA LEU A 154 -3.69 -3.64 0.64
C LEU A 154 -3.18 -2.32 0.06
N VAL A 155 -4.09 -1.44 -0.39
CA VAL A 155 -3.76 -0.12 -0.93
C VAL A 155 -4.66 0.91 -0.26
N VAL A 156 -4.07 2.00 0.22
CA VAL A 156 -4.72 2.98 1.07
C VAL A 156 -4.25 4.37 0.69
N TRP A 157 -5.19 5.31 0.57
CA TRP A 157 -4.87 6.74 0.55
C TRP A 157 -5.22 7.30 1.91
N HIS A 158 -4.19 7.46 2.75
CA HIS A 158 -4.33 7.91 4.13
C HIS A 158 -4.25 9.43 4.21
N HIS A 159 -4.93 10.04 5.17
CA HIS A 159 -4.87 11.49 5.38
C HIS A 159 -3.63 11.88 6.20
N ASP A 160 -3.09 13.07 5.95
CA ASP A 160 -2.20 13.79 6.87
C ASP A 160 -3.01 14.57 7.92
N ALA A 161 -2.36 15.11 8.94
CA ALA A 161 -2.84 16.33 9.56
C ALA A 161 -1.68 17.23 9.94
N ASN A 162 -1.90 18.52 9.73
CA ASN A 162 -0.93 19.58 9.95
C ASN A 162 0.45 19.28 9.34
N GLY A 163 0.50 18.57 8.21
CA GLY A 163 1.74 18.21 7.52
C GLY A 163 2.46 16.97 8.04
N GLY A 164 1.86 16.19 8.94
CA GLY A 164 2.41 14.93 9.47
C GLY A 164 1.55 13.69 9.18
N VAL A 165 2.17 12.50 9.30
CA VAL A 165 1.50 11.19 9.23
C VAL A 165 0.58 11.02 10.44
N GLU A 166 -0.71 10.79 10.20
CA GLU A 166 -1.74 10.84 11.27
C GLU A 166 -2.19 9.51 11.86
N ARG A 167 -2.97 9.64 12.95
CA ARG A 167 -3.74 8.57 13.61
C ARG A 167 -5.21 8.64 13.18
N GLY A 168 -5.79 7.49 12.87
CA GLY A 168 -7.21 7.37 12.54
C GLY A 168 -7.41 6.59 11.25
N SER A 169 -8.65 6.51 10.78
CA SER A 169 -8.96 5.84 9.53
C SER A 169 -8.57 6.69 8.32
N ALA A 170 -7.99 6.07 7.29
CA ALA A 170 -7.80 6.67 5.98
C ALA A 170 -9.14 7.00 5.30
N PRO A 171 -9.21 8.04 4.45
CA PRO A 171 -10.38 8.32 3.63
C PRO A 171 -10.76 7.21 2.66
N LEU A 172 -9.77 6.47 2.13
CA LEU A 172 -9.97 5.46 1.10
C LEU A 172 -9.11 4.21 1.35
N TYR A 173 -9.76 3.04 1.33
CA TYR A 173 -9.13 1.73 1.41
C TYR A 173 -9.54 0.85 0.24
N ILE A 174 -8.62 0.02 -0.24
CA ILE A 174 -8.86 -1.06 -1.20
C ILE A 174 -8.26 -2.36 -0.64
N GLY A 175 -9.02 -3.45 -0.72
CA GLY A 175 -8.60 -4.76 -0.22
C GLY A 175 -9.42 -5.89 -0.81
N ALA A 176 -9.34 -7.08 -0.21
CA ALA A 176 -10.15 -8.23 -0.61
C ALA A 176 -10.74 -8.97 0.60
N GLU A 177 -11.99 -9.41 0.47
CA GLU A 177 -12.62 -10.37 1.36
C GLU A 177 -12.41 -11.80 0.83
N ASP A 178 -13.26 -12.75 1.21
CA ASP A 178 -13.16 -14.12 0.74
C ASP A 178 -13.65 -14.30 -0.70
N THR A 179 -14.54 -13.41 -1.15
CA THR A 179 -15.29 -13.52 -2.42
C THR A 179 -15.04 -12.39 -3.40
N ASP A 180 -14.68 -11.22 -2.91
CA ASP A 180 -14.63 -9.99 -3.70
C ASP A 180 -13.48 -9.08 -3.29
N ILE A 181 -13.02 -8.31 -4.26
CA ILE A 181 -12.18 -7.14 -4.11
C ILE A 181 -13.12 -5.97 -3.80
N TRP A 182 -12.81 -5.23 -2.75
CA TRP A 182 -13.65 -4.15 -2.26
C TRP A 182 -12.90 -2.83 -2.19
N LEU A 183 -13.68 -1.76 -2.25
CA LEU A 183 -13.29 -0.40 -1.92
C LEU A 183 -14.14 0.11 -0.75
N CYS A 184 -13.54 0.93 0.11
CA CYS A 184 -14.22 1.61 1.19
C CYS A 184 -13.89 3.10 1.19
N LEU A 185 -14.93 3.95 1.10
CA LEU A 185 -14.84 5.37 1.45
C LEU A 185 -15.30 5.58 2.88
N VAL A 186 -14.47 6.22 3.69
CA VAL A 186 -14.69 6.34 5.13
C VAL A 186 -15.32 7.68 5.50
N ASP A 187 -16.23 7.64 6.47
CA ASP A 187 -16.71 8.83 7.17
C ASP A 187 -15.71 9.24 8.25
N GLN A 188 -15.20 10.47 8.17
CA GLN A 188 -14.19 10.96 9.10
C GLN A 188 -14.69 10.99 10.55
N ALA A 189 -15.97 11.37 10.76
CA ALA A 189 -16.51 11.60 12.09
C ALA A 189 -16.73 10.27 12.84
N THR A 190 -17.14 9.22 12.13
CA THR A 190 -17.36 7.90 12.74
C THR A 190 -16.17 6.96 12.59
N SER A 191 -15.23 7.25 11.69
CA SER A 191 -14.15 6.33 11.28
C SER A 191 -14.66 5.02 10.68
N GLU A 192 -15.94 4.96 10.29
CA GLU A 192 -16.57 3.79 9.68
C GLU A 192 -16.63 3.90 8.16
N CYS A 193 -16.78 2.74 7.51
CA CYS A 193 -17.01 2.70 6.09
C CYS A 193 -18.40 3.27 5.74
N ARG A 194 -18.41 4.48 5.17
CA ARG A 194 -19.64 5.11 4.69
C ARG A 194 -20.17 4.40 3.46
N GLU A 195 -19.26 4.04 2.55
CA GLU A 195 -19.58 3.36 1.31
C GLU A 195 -18.60 2.21 1.11
N LYS A 196 -19.12 0.98 1.21
CA LYS A 196 -18.39 -0.24 0.83
C LYS A 196 -18.88 -0.70 -0.53
N ILE A 197 -17.97 -0.80 -1.49
CA ILE A 197 -18.27 -1.15 -2.88
C ILE A 197 -17.53 -2.43 -3.22
N SER A 198 -18.26 -3.48 -3.59
CA SER A 198 -17.69 -4.68 -4.21
C SER A 198 -17.33 -4.34 -5.65
N LEU A 199 -16.04 -4.36 -6.00
CA LEU A 199 -15.53 -3.98 -7.31
C LEU A 199 -15.53 -5.17 -8.27
N ALA A 200 -15.02 -6.32 -7.84
CA ALA A 200 -14.91 -7.51 -8.67
C ALA A 200 -14.86 -8.78 -7.81
N PRO A 201 -15.27 -9.96 -8.33
CA PRO A 201 -14.97 -11.23 -7.67
C PRO A 201 -13.46 -11.44 -7.50
N LEU A 202 -13.04 -11.91 -6.33
CA LEU A 202 -11.65 -12.22 -6.05
C LEU A 202 -11.25 -13.52 -6.76
N GLN A 203 -10.23 -13.45 -7.62
CA GLN A 203 -9.54 -14.63 -8.14
C GLN A 203 -8.23 -14.79 -7.34
N ARG A 204 -8.17 -15.82 -6.51
CA ARG A 204 -6.94 -16.12 -5.76
C ARG A 204 -5.85 -16.66 -6.68
N SER A 205 -4.59 -16.45 -6.30
CA SER A 205 -3.39 -16.78 -7.09
C SER A 205 -3.37 -16.12 -8.47
N HIS A 206 -4.06 -14.98 -8.61
CA HIS A 206 -4.12 -14.18 -9.83
C HIS A 206 -3.59 -12.78 -9.54
N TRP A 207 -2.75 -12.27 -10.44
CA TRP A 207 -2.33 -10.87 -10.42
C TRP A 207 -3.42 -10.00 -11.02
N HIS A 208 -4.23 -9.38 -10.17
CA HIS A 208 -5.22 -8.41 -10.59
C HIS A 208 -4.54 -7.09 -10.94
N ASP A 209 -4.78 -6.58 -12.15
CA ASP A 209 -4.24 -5.31 -12.66
C ASP A 209 -5.25 -4.19 -12.45
N PHE A 210 -4.91 -3.24 -11.58
CA PHE A 210 -5.77 -2.12 -11.21
C PHE A 210 -5.36 -0.87 -11.95
N ILE A 211 -6.31 -0.13 -12.50
CA ILE A 211 -6.13 1.28 -12.84
C ILE A 211 -7.15 2.09 -12.08
N MET A 212 -6.71 3.17 -11.46
CA MET A 212 -7.59 4.14 -10.81
C MET A 212 -7.32 5.54 -11.34
N HIS A 213 -8.39 6.23 -11.71
CA HIS A 213 -8.40 7.66 -11.92
C HIS A 213 -9.09 8.32 -10.73
N ALA A 214 -8.40 9.24 -10.07
CA ALA A 214 -8.96 9.95 -8.93
C ALA A 214 -8.87 11.46 -9.13
N LYS A 215 -9.99 12.14 -8.92
CA LYS A 215 -9.99 13.57 -8.57
C LYS A 215 -10.19 13.67 -7.07
N TRP A 216 -9.19 14.16 -6.36
CA TRP A 216 -9.18 14.25 -4.91
C TRP A 216 -9.93 15.48 -4.46
N SER A 217 -10.93 15.31 -3.58
CA SER A 217 -11.63 16.43 -3.00
C SER A 217 -12.40 16.05 -1.75
N SER A 218 -12.42 16.96 -0.77
CA SER A 218 -13.27 16.84 0.41
C SER A 218 -14.74 17.18 0.13
N GLN A 219 -15.06 17.72 -1.05
CA GLN A 219 -16.43 18.06 -1.44
C GLN A 219 -17.12 16.86 -2.12
N PRO A 220 -18.30 16.42 -1.62
CA PRO A 220 -18.99 15.23 -2.14
C PRO A 220 -19.43 15.28 -3.62
N ARG A 221 -19.44 16.46 -4.23
CA ARG A 221 -19.88 16.67 -5.63
C ARG A 221 -18.74 17.01 -6.59
N VAL A 222 -17.50 17.03 -6.11
CA VAL A 222 -16.33 17.41 -6.91
C VAL A 222 -15.36 16.24 -7.04
N GLY A 223 -15.09 15.54 -5.93
CA GLY A 223 -14.25 14.35 -5.95
C GLY A 223 -14.90 13.22 -6.74
N TYR A 224 -14.08 12.40 -7.40
CA TYR A 224 -14.56 11.18 -8.03
C TYR A 224 -13.45 10.13 -8.15
N LEU A 225 -13.90 8.89 -8.33
CA LEU A 225 -13.06 7.74 -8.67
C LEU A 225 -13.60 7.06 -9.93
N GLU A 226 -12.69 6.59 -10.78
CA GLU A 226 -12.96 5.60 -11.83
C GLU A 226 -11.97 4.45 -11.65
N ILE A 227 -12.44 3.21 -11.69
CA ILE A 227 -11.59 2.03 -11.45
C ILE A 227 -11.81 0.97 -12.52
N TRP A 228 -10.70 0.45 -13.02
CA TRP A 228 -10.63 -0.74 -13.86
C TRP A 228 -9.87 -1.83 -13.13
N ILE A 229 -10.37 -3.07 -13.23
CA ILE A 229 -9.67 -4.28 -12.79
C ILE A 229 -9.63 -5.22 -13.99
N ASP A 230 -8.44 -5.70 -14.32
CA ASP A 230 -8.19 -6.65 -15.42
C ASP A 230 -8.78 -6.17 -16.77
N GLY A 231 -8.66 -4.86 -17.02
CA GLY A 231 -9.14 -4.19 -18.22
C GLY A 231 -10.66 -3.89 -18.24
N VAL A 232 -11.41 -4.34 -17.23
CA VAL A 232 -12.86 -4.10 -17.13
C VAL A 232 -13.12 -2.86 -16.28
N ASN A 233 -13.96 -1.94 -16.76
CA ASN A 233 -14.41 -0.79 -15.97
C ASN A 233 -15.39 -1.26 -14.88
N VAL A 234 -14.88 -1.48 -13.66
CA VAL A 234 -15.63 -2.01 -12.52
C VAL A 234 -16.30 -0.92 -11.69
N LEU A 235 -15.76 0.30 -11.76
CA LEU A 235 -16.35 1.49 -11.15
C LEU A 235 -16.29 2.63 -12.16
N PRO A 236 -17.33 2.79 -13.00
CA PRO A 236 -17.49 4.01 -13.79
C PRO A 236 -17.52 5.23 -12.86
N LYS A 237 -17.31 6.42 -13.42
CA LYS A 237 -17.19 7.67 -12.66
C LYS A 237 -18.15 7.79 -11.48
N HIS A 238 -17.60 7.51 -10.30
CA HIS A 238 -18.29 7.54 -9.03
C HIS A 238 -17.96 8.84 -8.33
N VAL A 239 -18.91 9.77 -8.32
CA VAL A 239 -18.73 11.10 -7.69
C VAL A 239 -18.98 10.97 -6.19
N ALA A 240 -17.94 11.21 -5.39
CA ALA A 240 -18.00 11.10 -3.94
C ALA A 240 -16.86 11.89 -3.27
N GLN A 241 -17.03 12.17 -1.98
CA GLN A 241 -15.93 12.65 -1.15
C GLN A 241 -14.94 11.50 -0.92
N ASN A 242 -13.67 11.72 -1.30
CA ASN A 242 -12.57 10.76 -1.21
C ASN A 242 -11.33 11.30 -0.46
N MET A 243 -11.49 12.43 0.23
CA MET A 243 -10.47 13.11 1.03
C MET A 243 -11.15 13.80 2.23
N TYR A 244 -10.38 14.06 3.29
CA TYR A 244 -10.87 14.81 4.45
C TYR A 244 -10.64 16.33 4.31
N PRO A 245 -11.56 17.19 4.80
CA PRO A 245 -11.42 18.64 4.66
C PRO A 245 -10.14 19.19 5.28
N GLY A 246 -9.39 19.98 4.50
CA GLY A 246 -8.18 20.66 4.97
C GLY A 246 -6.98 19.74 5.20
N MET A 247 -7.03 18.50 4.69
CA MET A 247 -5.98 17.49 4.79
C MET A 247 -5.52 17.07 3.40
N ARG A 248 -4.35 16.44 3.32
CA ARG A 248 -3.83 15.81 2.11
C ARG A 248 -3.93 14.31 2.21
N ASN A 249 -4.04 13.63 1.07
CA ASN A 249 -3.95 12.18 1.02
C ASN A 249 -2.53 11.74 0.65
N TYR A 250 -2.02 10.68 1.25
CA TYR A 250 -0.77 10.05 0.84
C TYR A 250 -0.97 8.55 0.66
N LEU A 251 -0.28 8.01 -0.35
CA LEU A 251 -0.34 6.59 -0.68
C LEU A 251 0.42 5.75 0.35
N THR A 252 -0.25 4.71 0.83
CA THR A 252 0.38 3.59 1.51
C THR A 252 -0.07 2.26 0.89
N VAL A 253 0.83 1.29 0.90
CA VAL A 253 0.53 -0.07 0.45
C VAL A 253 1.02 -1.09 1.46
N GLY A 254 0.46 -2.29 1.39
CA GLY A 254 0.74 -3.38 2.30
C GLY A 254 -0.47 -3.70 3.16
N LEU A 255 -0.30 -4.66 4.07
CA LEU A 255 -1.40 -5.18 4.88
C LEU A 255 -1.54 -4.37 6.17
N TYR A 256 -2.77 -3.94 6.45
CA TYR A 256 -3.22 -3.43 7.73
C TYR A 256 -4.55 -4.11 8.10
N ARG A 257 -4.66 -4.67 9.30
CA ARG A 257 -5.88 -5.35 9.79
C ARG A 257 -6.07 -5.22 11.31
N ASN A 258 -7.29 -5.50 11.78
CA ASN A 258 -7.61 -5.50 13.21
C ASN A 258 -6.65 -6.40 14.01
N SER A 259 -6.14 -5.89 15.14
CA SER A 259 -5.10 -6.54 15.94
C SER A 259 -5.54 -7.80 16.68
N HIS A 260 -6.83 -8.04 16.84
CA HIS A 260 -7.36 -9.28 17.42
C HIS A 260 -7.40 -10.44 16.40
N ILE A 261 -7.19 -10.18 15.11
CA ILE A 261 -7.18 -11.23 14.09
C ILE A 261 -5.94 -12.10 14.27
N GLY A 262 -6.18 -13.40 14.43
CA GLY A 262 -5.15 -14.42 14.62
C GLY A 262 -4.72 -14.63 16.07
N ASP A 263 -5.42 -14.05 17.05
CA ASP A 263 -5.11 -14.25 18.48
C ASP A 263 -5.25 -15.74 18.86
N PRO A 264 -4.15 -16.44 19.22
CA PRO A 264 -4.21 -17.87 19.52
C PRO A 264 -5.04 -18.20 20.77
N ASN A 265 -5.33 -17.22 21.63
CA ASN A 265 -6.11 -17.38 22.85
C ASN A 265 -7.61 -17.11 22.65
N LEU A 266 -8.03 -16.66 21.46
CA LEU A 266 -9.43 -16.36 21.21
C LEU A 266 -10.26 -17.65 21.12
N LEU A 267 -11.31 -17.74 21.94
CA LEU A 267 -12.21 -18.87 22.02
C LEU A 267 -13.64 -18.47 21.65
N TYR A 268 -14.33 -19.32 20.90
CA TYR A 268 -15.78 -19.26 20.79
C TYR A 268 -16.44 -19.54 22.16
N PRO A 269 -17.71 -19.13 22.38
CA PRO A 269 -18.41 -19.39 23.65
C PRO A 269 -18.49 -20.86 24.07
N ASN A 270 -18.37 -21.80 23.12
CA ASN A 270 -18.32 -23.23 23.38
C ASN A 270 -16.93 -23.76 23.80
N GLY A 271 -15.94 -22.87 23.97
CA GLY A 271 -14.56 -23.22 24.35
C GLY A 271 -13.65 -23.64 23.20
N GLN A 272 -14.16 -23.74 21.96
CA GLN A 272 -13.34 -24.04 20.78
C GLN A 272 -12.46 -22.84 20.43
N ARG A 273 -11.19 -23.07 20.08
CA ARG A 273 -10.32 -22.00 19.58
C ARG A 273 -10.84 -21.47 18.24
N VAL A 274 -10.90 -20.13 18.13
CA VAL A 274 -11.24 -19.44 16.87
C VAL A 274 -10.12 -19.66 15.85
N TYR A 275 -8.88 -19.57 16.32
CA TYR A 275 -7.68 -19.76 15.54
C TYR A 275 -6.91 -20.99 16.03
N GLY A 276 -6.17 -21.65 15.14
CA GLY A 276 -5.20 -22.66 15.56
C GLY A 276 -4.14 -22.07 16.50
N THR A 277 -3.31 -22.92 17.11
CA THR A 277 -2.26 -22.48 18.06
C THR A 277 -1.19 -21.61 17.42
N THR A 278 -1.12 -21.57 16.09
CA THR A 278 -0.19 -20.76 15.30
C THR A 278 -0.77 -19.42 14.83
N GLY A 279 -2.02 -19.12 15.19
CA GLY A 279 -2.75 -17.95 14.68
C GLY A 279 -3.09 -18.06 13.19
N ALA A 280 -3.50 -16.94 12.59
CA ALA A 280 -3.84 -16.84 11.16
C ALA A 280 -3.05 -15.69 10.50
N PRO A 281 -1.92 -15.96 9.82
CA PRO A 281 -1.22 -14.92 9.07
C PRO A 281 -2.07 -14.42 7.90
N GLY A 282 -1.96 -13.14 7.57
CA GLY A 282 -2.41 -12.58 6.29
C GLY A 282 -1.19 -12.38 5.40
N VAL A 283 -1.29 -12.80 4.13
CA VAL A 283 -0.25 -12.63 3.12
C VAL A 283 -0.87 -12.08 1.85
N ALA A 284 -0.25 -11.06 1.28
CA ALA A 284 -0.64 -10.51 -0.02
C ALA A 284 0.60 -9.96 -0.72
N TYR A 285 0.54 -9.85 -2.03
CA TYR A 285 1.63 -9.38 -2.86
C TYR A 285 1.18 -8.14 -3.63
N LEU A 286 2.13 -7.24 -3.87
CA LEU A 286 1.93 -6.07 -4.70
C LEU A 286 3.13 -5.89 -5.63
N ASP A 287 2.88 -5.35 -6.80
CA ASP A 287 3.91 -5.09 -7.80
C ASP A 287 3.51 -3.88 -8.66
N GLY A 288 4.50 -3.25 -9.29
CA GLY A 288 4.28 -2.38 -10.44
C GLY A 288 3.49 -1.12 -10.17
N PHE A 289 3.64 -0.52 -8.98
CA PHE A 289 2.90 0.69 -8.66
C PHE A 289 3.41 1.87 -9.49
N ILE A 290 2.53 2.59 -10.17
CA ILE A 290 2.85 3.74 -11.01
C ILE A 290 1.84 4.85 -10.72
N SER A 291 2.33 6.08 -10.61
CA SER A 291 1.52 7.30 -10.55
C SER A 291 1.82 8.17 -11.77
N GLY A 292 0.77 8.69 -12.41
CA GLY A 292 0.86 9.46 -13.64
C GLY A 292 -0.18 10.58 -13.74
N LYS A 293 0.05 11.51 -14.67
CA LYS A 293 -0.86 12.61 -15.00
C LYS A 293 -1.97 12.21 -15.98
N THR A 294 -1.74 11.17 -16.78
CA THR A 294 -2.68 10.73 -17.82
C THR A 294 -2.90 9.22 -17.74
N GLN A 295 -4.03 8.76 -18.28
CA GLN A 295 -4.26 7.31 -18.42
C GLN A 295 -3.19 6.66 -19.27
N GLN A 296 -2.75 7.34 -20.33
CA GLN A 296 -1.77 6.79 -21.24
C GLN A 296 -0.41 6.60 -20.55
N SER A 297 -0.01 7.49 -19.63
CA SER A 297 1.28 7.37 -18.96
C SER A 297 1.36 6.16 -18.03
N VAL A 298 0.27 5.79 -17.37
CA VAL A 298 0.22 4.54 -16.56
C VAL A 298 0.00 3.28 -17.42
N LEU A 299 -0.49 3.43 -18.65
CA LEU A 299 -0.69 2.33 -19.61
C LEU A 299 0.55 2.00 -20.44
N ASN A 300 1.35 3.01 -20.81
CA ASN A 300 2.54 2.87 -21.65
C ASN A 300 3.58 1.93 -21.05
N GLU A 301 3.65 1.91 -19.71
CA GLU A 301 4.56 1.04 -18.97
C GLU A 301 4.14 -0.44 -19.08
N ARG A 302 2.86 -0.74 -19.38
CA ARG A 302 2.36 -2.10 -19.65
C ARG A 302 0.99 -2.13 -20.35
N PRO A 303 0.80 -2.62 -21.59
CA PRO A 303 -0.54 -2.76 -22.15
C PRO A 303 -1.42 -3.72 -21.32
N TRP A 304 -2.74 -3.48 -21.24
CA TRP A 304 -3.69 -4.36 -20.56
C TRP A 304 -3.53 -5.83 -20.95
N GLY A 305 -3.64 -6.74 -19.97
CA GLY A 305 -3.72 -8.17 -20.24
C GLY A 305 -2.46 -8.82 -20.80
N THR A 306 -1.31 -8.14 -20.76
CA THR A 306 -0.02 -8.80 -20.96
C THR A 306 0.33 -9.54 -19.67
N PRO A 307 0.37 -10.90 -19.64
CA PRO A 307 0.95 -11.62 -18.51
C PRO A 307 2.39 -11.16 -18.30
N ALA A 308 2.92 -11.31 -17.09
CA ALA A 308 4.36 -11.20 -16.91
C ALA A 308 5.03 -12.13 -17.94
N PRO A 309 6.08 -11.72 -18.67
CA PRO A 309 6.92 -12.70 -19.32
C PRO A 309 7.41 -13.66 -18.23
N ASP A 310 7.10 -14.95 -18.37
CA ASP A 310 7.52 -15.97 -17.41
C ASP A 310 8.99 -15.76 -17.07
N ALA A 311 9.30 -15.59 -15.79
CA ALA A 311 10.67 -15.46 -15.31
C ALA A 311 11.39 -16.79 -15.58
N GLY A 312 12.04 -16.88 -16.75
CA GLY A 312 13.05 -17.89 -17.07
C GLY A 312 12.55 -19.33 -17.11
N GLY A 313 11.84 -19.71 -18.17
CA GLY A 313 11.79 -21.09 -18.61
C GLY A 313 13.15 -21.51 -19.16
N ASP A 314 14.06 -21.97 -18.31
CA ASP A 314 15.20 -22.76 -18.76
C ASP A 314 14.66 -24.12 -19.22
N GLY A 315 14.76 -24.36 -20.53
CA GLY A 315 14.46 -25.63 -21.16
C GLY A 315 15.33 -26.74 -20.58
N GLY A 316 14.73 -27.61 -19.79
CA GLY A 316 15.35 -28.83 -19.27
C GLY A 316 14.31 -29.93 -19.15
N THR A 317 14.20 -30.75 -20.19
CA THR A 317 13.44 -32.00 -20.17
C THR A 317 13.97 -32.96 -19.09
N GLY A 318 13.14 -33.32 -18.11
CA GLY A 318 13.44 -34.38 -17.15
C GLY A 318 12.23 -34.73 -16.27
N SER A 319 11.64 -35.90 -16.51
CA SER A 319 10.53 -36.49 -15.73
C SER A 319 10.91 -36.85 -14.28
N PRO A 320 9.93 -37.09 -13.38
CA PRO A 320 10.11 -37.03 -11.93
C PRO A 320 10.61 -38.36 -11.33
N SER A 321 11.45 -38.28 -10.30
CA SER A 321 11.71 -39.41 -9.40
C SER A 321 11.74 -38.98 -7.93
N GLN A 322 10.80 -39.56 -7.20
CA GLN A 322 10.68 -39.90 -5.77
C GLN A 322 11.63 -39.34 -4.70
N ALA A 323 10.98 -39.08 -3.56
CA ALA A 323 11.46 -38.59 -2.27
C ALA A 323 12.52 -39.45 -1.54
N GLY A 324 13.27 -38.76 -0.66
CA GLY A 324 14.03 -39.32 0.48
C GLY A 324 14.63 -38.18 1.34
N PRO A 325 14.75 -38.34 2.68
CA PRO A 325 14.76 -37.21 3.63
C PRO A 325 16.15 -36.72 4.10
N ASP A 326 16.13 -35.50 4.65
CA ASP A 326 16.99 -34.83 5.65
C ASP A 326 18.52 -34.98 5.63
N ALA A 327 19.22 -33.84 5.58
CA ALA A 327 20.35 -33.54 6.49
C ALA A 327 20.73 -32.05 6.48
N ASP A 328 20.98 -31.55 7.69
CA ASP A 328 21.44 -30.21 8.09
C ASP A 328 22.73 -29.70 7.43
N GLY A 329 22.88 -28.36 7.47
CA GLY A 329 24.16 -27.73 7.81
C GLY A 329 24.76 -26.83 6.73
N GLY A 330 24.61 -25.51 6.88
CA GLY A 330 25.32 -24.56 6.02
C GLY A 330 25.05 -23.09 6.36
N THR A 331 25.77 -22.58 7.36
CA THR A 331 25.83 -21.17 7.76
C THR A 331 26.27 -20.24 6.62
N GLY A 332 25.48 -19.21 6.33
CA GLY A 332 25.81 -18.07 5.45
C GLY A 332 25.14 -16.78 5.97
N PRO A 333 25.71 -15.59 5.70
CA PRO A 333 25.76 -14.49 6.66
C PRO A 333 24.42 -13.75 6.84
N GLN A 334 24.05 -13.55 8.11
CA GLN A 334 22.99 -12.64 8.53
C GLN A 334 23.42 -11.19 8.28
N ALA A 335 22.94 -10.61 7.19
CA ALA A 335 22.91 -9.16 7.04
C ALA A 335 21.74 -8.62 7.88
N GLY A 336 22.04 -8.25 9.13
CA GLY A 336 21.10 -7.54 10.00
C GLY A 336 20.83 -6.16 9.44
N VAL A 337 19.66 -5.96 8.82
CA VAL A 337 19.09 -4.63 8.61
C VAL A 337 18.63 -4.10 9.96
N ALA A 338 19.46 -3.23 10.55
CA ALA A 338 19.08 -2.43 11.70
C ALA A 338 17.90 -1.55 11.29
N ALA A 339 16.78 -1.69 12.01
CA ALA A 339 15.66 -0.77 11.94
C ALA A 339 16.14 0.62 12.36
N MET A 340 16.45 1.47 11.38
CA MET A 340 16.74 2.89 11.62
C MET A 340 15.40 3.60 11.79
N GLY A 341 14.93 3.66 13.04
CA GLY A 341 13.82 4.53 13.43
C GLY A 341 14.23 5.98 13.19
N TYR A 342 13.58 6.63 12.22
CA TYR A 342 13.70 8.08 12.08
C TYR A 342 12.90 8.76 13.20
N GLN A 343 13.64 9.52 14.00
CA GLN A 343 13.13 10.41 15.03
C GLN A 343 12.38 11.57 14.38
N LEU A 344 11.07 11.66 14.59
CA LEU A 344 10.32 12.89 14.31
C LEU A 344 10.76 14.00 15.29
N PRO A 345 10.89 15.26 14.85
CA PRO A 345 11.36 16.34 15.72
C PRO A 345 10.37 16.60 16.86
N GLY A 346 10.94 16.77 18.05
CA GLY A 346 10.25 16.63 19.32
C GLY A 346 9.25 17.72 19.69
N GLY A 347 8.29 17.30 20.50
CA GLY A 347 7.49 18.13 21.39
C GLY A 347 7.14 17.27 22.60
N GLY A 348 7.91 17.38 23.68
CA GLY A 348 7.78 16.54 24.85
C GLY A 348 6.56 16.85 25.71
N CYS A 349 6.14 15.88 26.52
CA CYS A 349 5.80 16.06 27.93
C CYS A 349 5.71 14.70 28.62
N THR A 350 6.37 14.63 29.76
CA THR A 350 6.47 13.50 30.68
C THR A 350 5.14 13.17 31.34
N SER A 351 4.85 11.89 31.58
CA SER A 351 4.11 11.48 32.78
C SER A 351 4.66 10.17 33.32
N GLY A 352 5.43 10.30 34.40
CA GLY A 352 5.83 9.19 35.25
C GLY A 352 4.61 8.59 35.94
N GLY A 353 4.68 7.28 36.16
CA GLY A 353 3.68 6.55 36.93
C GLY A 353 3.64 6.99 38.40
N ALA A 354 2.47 6.83 39.00
CA ALA A 354 2.36 6.59 40.43
C ALA A 354 1.10 5.77 40.72
N HIS A 355 1.30 4.82 41.63
CA HIS A 355 0.36 3.82 42.09
C HIS A 355 -0.78 4.40 42.93
N LEU A 356 -1.84 3.59 43.01
CA LEU A 356 -2.99 3.73 43.90
C LEU A 356 -2.62 4.00 45.35
N ALA A 357 -3.28 4.98 45.97
CA ALA A 357 -3.56 4.97 47.41
C ALA A 357 -4.88 5.71 47.68
N TRP A 358 -5.81 4.99 48.30
CA TRP A 358 -7.04 5.49 48.91
C TRP A 358 -6.73 6.47 50.05
N LEU A 359 -7.58 7.49 50.26
CA LEU A 359 -8.03 7.96 51.57
C LEU A 359 -9.20 8.96 51.42
N ALA A 360 -10.06 8.98 52.43
CA ALA A 360 -11.40 9.57 52.47
C ALA A 360 -11.44 11.09 52.79
N LEU A 361 -12.50 11.76 52.27
CA LEU A 361 -13.39 12.86 52.79
C LEU A 361 -12.83 13.98 53.71
N PRO A 362 -13.47 15.18 53.89
CA PRO A 362 -14.72 15.75 53.34
C PRO A 362 -14.69 17.26 52.92
N LEU A 363 -15.81 17.71 52.31
CA LEU A 363 -16.51 19.02 52.33
C LEU A 363 -15.75 20.34 52.62
N LEU A 364 -15.89 21.32 51.72
CA LEU A 364 -16.21 22.71 52.10
C LEU A 364 -16.84 23.50 50.95
N ALA A 365 -18.02 24.07 51.22
CA ALA A 365 -18.79 24.96 50.37
C ALA A 365 -18.32 26.40 50.51
N ILE A 366 -18.21 27.15 49.41
CA ILE A 366 -18.39 28.61 49.39
C ILE A 366 -19.12 29.01 48.12
N ALA A 367 -20.34 29.50 48.29
CA ALA A 367 -21.04 30.34 47.32
C ALA A 367 -20.59 31.79 47.51
N PHE A 368 -20.43 32.56 46.44
CA PHE A 368 -20.87 33.96 46.40
C PHE A 368 -21.13 34.42 44.97
N THR A 369 -21.95 35.46 44.89
CA THR A 369 -22.94 35.72 43.87
C THR A 369 -22.57 36.87 42.91
N ARG A 370 -23.23 36.84 41.74
CA ARG A 370 -23.91 37.97 41.04
C ARG A 370 -23.10 39.07 40.33
N ARG A 371 -23.44 39.19 39.04
CA ARG A 371 -24.21 40.30 38.38
C ARG A 371 -23.51 41.16 37.31
N LEU A 372 -24.31 41.37 36.26
CA LEU A 372 -24.38 42.48 35.26
C LEU A 372 -23.73 42.14 33.91
N ARG A 373 -24.36 42.36 32.75
CA ARG A 373 -25.31 43.41 32.34
C ARG A 373 -26.10 42.94 31.10
N GLY A 374 -27.42 42.98 31.15
CA GLY A 374 -28.28 42.97 29.95
C GLY A 374 -28.70 44.40 29.64
N ARG A 375 -28.48 44.86 28.39
CA ARG A 375 -29.06 46.10 27.86
C ARG A 375 -30.35 45.77 27.11
N ARG A 376 -31.42 46.44 27.54
CA ARG A 376 -32.72 46.54 26.89
C ARG A 376 -32.72 47.84 26.07
N ALA A 377 -33.22 47.80 24.85
CA ALA A 377 -33.81 48.97 24.20
C ALA A 377 -35.24 48.59 23.79
N THR A 378 -36.16 49.43 24.20
CA THR A 378 -37.62 49.34 24.12
C THR A 378 -38.13 50.45 23.21
N LEU A 379 -39.31 50.21 22.60
CA LEU A 379 -40.49 51.09 22.43
C LEU A 379 -41.15 50.75 21.08
N GLU A 380 -42.34 50.11 21.04
CA GLU A 380 -43.71 50.70 21.15
C GLU A 380 -43.94 51.82 20.10
N ARG A 381 -45.05 51.94 19.36
CA ARG A 381 -46.44 51.46 19.53
C ARG A 381 -47.22 51.68 18.21
N ASP A 382 -48.17 50.79 17.96
CA ASP A 382 -49.52 50.93 17.39
C ASP A 382 -49.88 51.98 16.32
N SER A 383 -50.44 51.48 15.23
CA SER A 383 -51.70 51.99 14.67
C SER A 383 -52.52 50.83 14.11
N ALA A 384 -53.73 50.68 14.63
CA ALA A 384 -54.78 49.80 14.13
C ALA A 384 -55.76 50.61 13.27
N ALA A 385 -56.20 50.06 12.14
CA ALA A 385 -57.57 50.16 11.62
C ALA A 385 -57.67 49.37 10.31
N GLY A 386 -58.44 48.29 10.33
CA GLY A 386 -59.01 47.66 9.13
C GLY A 386 -60.53 47.87 9.16
N ASN A 387 -61.12 48.02 7.98
CA ASN A 387 -62.56 48.13 7.74
C ASN A 387 -63.37 47.03 8.45
N GLY A 388 -64.56 47.41 8.97
CA GLY A 388 -65.63 46.48 9.35
C GLY A 388 -66.25 46.78 10.69
#